data_AF-A0A2A4MLD8-F1
#
_entry.id   AF-A0A2A4MLD8-F1
#
_cell.length_a   1.000
_cell.length_b   1.000
_cell.length_c   1.000
_cell.angle_alpha   90.00
_cell.angle_beta   90.00
_cell.angle_gamma   90.00
#
_symmetry.space_group_name_H-M   'P 1'
#
loop_
_entity.id
_entity.type
_entity.pdbx_description
1 polymer ?
#
loop_
_entity_poly.entity_id
_entity_poly.type
_entity_poly.pdbx_seq_one_letter_code
_entity_poly.pdbx_strand_id
1 'polypeptide(L)'
;MKSPYLKWAAFFFAVFHIYCNVFASISELWLSAIHFGGFCAICALMANEDEAITRRTMTYWVNIGLAVIAILTTCYLILFENALYARETEYIISDYVFSLLAIGLAIEFTRRTTGWS
;
A
#
# COMPACT_ATOMS: atom_id res chain seq x y z
N MET A 1 -12.48 -13.14 -5.51
CA MET A 1 -11.65 -13.66 -4.40
C MET A 1 -11.93 -15.14 -4.16
N LYS A 2 -10.97 -16.02 -4.43
CA LYS A 2 -11.13 -17.48 -4.29
C LYS A 2 -10.56 -18.01 -2.97
N SER A 3 -9.49 -17.40 -2.45
CA SER A 3 -8.86 -17.80 -1.18
C SER A 3 -9.63 -17.27 0.04
N PRO A 4 -9.95 -18.13 1.03
CA PRO A 4 -10.58 -17.68 2.28
C PRO A 4 -9.67 -16.75 3.08
N TYR A 5 -8.34 -16.91 3.00
CA TYR A 5 -7.38 -16.09 3.74
C TYR A 5 -7.39 -14.62 3.29
N LEU A 6 -7.48 -14.37 1.97
CA LEU A 6 -7.53 -13.01 1.44
C LEU A 6 -8.84 -12.30 1.81
N LYS A 7 -9.95 -13.03 1.84
CA LYS A 7 -11.25 -12.49 2.27
C LYS A 7 -11.22 -12.04 3.73
N TRP A 8 -10.69 -12.88 4.61
CA TRP A 8 -10.54 -12.52 6.02
C TRP A 8 -9.58 -11.35 6.21
N ALA A 9 -8.44 -11.34 5.50
CA ALA A 9 -7.50 -10.22 5.54
C ALA A 9 -8.15 -8.89 5.11
N ALA A 10 -8.89 -8.89 4.00
CA ALA A 10 -9.61 -7.70 3.53
C ALA A 10 -10.72 -7.26 4.49
N PHE A 11 -11.45 -8.22 5.08
CA PHE A 11 -12.46 -7.93 6.09
C PHE A 11 -11.86 -7.27 7.35
N PHE A 12 -10.81 -7.87 7.92
CA PHE A 12 -10.12 -7.29 9.07
C PHE A 12 -9.51 -5.94 8.75
N PHE A 13 -8.95 -5.77 7.54
CA PHE A 13 -8.42 -4.49 7.10
C PHE A 13 -9.50 -3.42 6.99
N ALA A 14 -10.68 -3.74 6.46
CA ALA A 14 -11.81 -2.80 6.39
C ALA A 14 -12.30 -2.39 7.79
N VAL A 15 -12.42 -3.34 8.72
CA VAL A 15 -12.80 -3.06 10.11
C VAL A 15 -11.74 -2.19 10.80
N PHE A 16 -10.46 -2.53 10.64
CA PHE A 16 -9.34 -1.74 11.15
C PHE A 16 -9.36 -0.32 10.56
N HIS A 17 -9.68 -0.19 9.27
CA HIS A 17 -9.74 1.10 8.61
C HIS A 17 -10.84 2.00 9.19
N ILE A 18 -12.04 1.46 9.38
CA ILE A 18 -13.16 2.15 10.03
C ILE A 18 -12.79 2.53 11.47
N TYR A 19 -12.15 1.62 12.20
CA TYR A 19 -11.70 1.88 13.57
C TYR A 19 -10.70 3.03 13.64
N CYS A 20 -9.69 3.04 12.77
CA CYS A 20 -8.70 4.10 12.71
C CYS A 20 -9.30 5.44 12.30
N ASN A 21 -10.29 5.45 11.40
CA ASN A 21 -10.96 6.68 10.97
C ASN A 21 -11.89 7.28 12.06
N VAL A 22 -12.55 6.44 12.85
CA VAL A 22 -13.54 6.89 13.84
C VAL A 22 -12.95 7.15 15.23
N PHE A 23 -12.02 6.30 15.67
CA PHE A 23 -11.57 6.30 17.08
C PHE A 23 -10.11 6.68 17.26
N ALA A 24 -9.27 6.54 16.25
CA ALA A 24 -7.85 6.80 16.41
C ALA A 24 -7.55 8.28 16.15
N SER A 25 -7.21 9.03 17.21
CA SER A 25 -6.56 10.35 17.12
C SER A 25 -5.08 10.21 16.72
N ILE A 26 -4.81 9.42 15.69
CA ILE A 26 -3.49 9.26 15.07
C ILE A 26 -3.31 10.40 14.06
N SER A 27 -2.07 10.76 13.71
CA SER A 27 -1.81 11.73 12.67
C SER A 27 -2.53 11.35 11.36
N GLU A 28 -3.11 12.35 10.70
CA GLU A 28 -3.73 12.23 9.37
C GLU A 28 -2.76 11.56 8.37
N LEU A 29 -1.45 11.79 8.54
CA LEU A 29 -0.41 11.23 7.69
C LEU A 29 -0.32 9.69 7.81
N TRP A 30 -0.32 9.17 9.03
CA TRP A 30 -0.29 7.71 9.26
C TRP A 30 -1.56 7.05 8.77
N LEU A 31 -2.71 7.66 9.03
CA LEU A 31 -3.99 7.13 8.55
C LEU A 31 -4.02 7.03 7.02
N SER A 32 -3.61 8.09 6.33
CA SER A 32 -3.52 8.13 4.87
C SER A 32 -2.51 7.12 4.32
N ALA A 33 -1.34 7.01 4.94
CA ALA A 33 -0.31 6.04 4.54
C ALA A 33 -0.76 4.58 4.71
N ILE A 34 -1.44 4.26 5.81
CA ILE A 34 -1.96 2.91 6.08
C ILE A 34 -3.13 2.58 5.14
N HIS A 35 -4.02 3.54 4.90
CA HIS A 35 -5.10 3.37 3.92
C HIS A 35 -4.52 3.05 2.55
N PHE A 36 -3.65 3.92 2.04
CA PHE A 36 -3.15 3.83 0.68
C PHE A 36 -2.35 2.56 0.44
N GLY A 37 -1.29 2.31 1.21
CA GLY A 37 -0.44 1.13 0.95
C GLY A 37 -1.09 -0.19 1.37
N GLY A 38 -1.95 -0.19 2.40
CA GLY A 38 -2.72 -1.37 2.76
C GLY A 38 -3.74 -1.75 1.68
N PHE A 39 -4.45 -0.77 1.10
CA PHE A 39 -5.36 -0.99 -0.02
C PHE A 39 -4.59 -1.47 -1.26
N CYS A 40 -3.49 -0.80 -1.63
CA CYS A 40 -2.64 -1.23 -2.74
C CYS A 40 -2.13 -2.66 -2.57
N ALA A 41 -1.67 -3.05 -1.38
CA ALA A 41 -1.19 -4.40 -1.10
C ALA A 41 -2.29 -5.45 -1.29
N ILE A 42 -3.50 -5.21 -0.74
CA ILE A 42 -4.64 -6.13 -0.90
C ILE A 42 -5.08 -6.21 -2.36
N CYS A 43 -5.13 -5.08 -3.07
CA CYS A 43 -5.48 -5.05 -4.50
C CYS A 43 -4.46 -5.80 -5.37
N ALA A 44 -3.15 -5.63 -5.12
CA ALA A 44 -2.11 -6.38 -5.83
C ALA A 44 -2.19 -7.89 -5.56
N LEU A 45 -2.43 -8.29 -4.31
CA LEU A 45 -2.60 -9.70 -3.96
C LEU A 45 -3.89 -10.30 -4.52
N MET A 46 -4.97 -9.51 -4.58
CA MET A 46 -6.23 -9.94 -5.17
C MET A 46 -6.13 -10.07 -6.70
N ALA A 47 -5.35 -9.21 -7.36
CA ALA A 47 -5.08 -9.32 -8.79
C ALA A 47 -4.38 -10.64 -9.15
N ASN A 48 -3.65 -11.26 -8.21
CA ASN A 48 -3.05 -12.58 -8.41
C ASN A 48 -4.04 -13.75 -8.32
N GLU A 49 -5.29 -13.53 -7.93
CA GLU A 49 -6.32 -14.58 -7.92
C GLU A 49 -7.10 -14.67 -9.26
N ASP A 50 -6.74 -13.85 -10.24
CA ASP A 50 -7.33 -13.91 -11.58
C ASP A 50 -6.94 -15.20 -12.31
N GLU A 51 -7.88 -15.84 -12.99
CA GLU A 51 -7.68 -17.12 -13.68
C GLU A 51 -6.63 -17.03 -14.80
N ALA A 52 -6.43 -15.83 -15.35
CA ALA A 52 -5.41 -15.56 -16.37
C ALA A 52 -3.98 -15.50 -15.81
N ILE A 53 -3.80 -15.33 -14.49
CA ILE A 53 -2.48 -15.10 -13.88
C ILE A 53 -2.02 -16.37 -13.17
N THR A 54 -1.13 -17.12 -13.84
CA THR A 54 -0.50 -18.30 -13.27
C THR A 54 0.83 -17.92 -12.59
N ARG A 55 1.30 -18.76 -11.64
CA ARG A 55 2.58 -18.58 -10.92
C ARG A 55 3.83 -18.51 -11.83
N ARG A 56 3.69 -18.87 -13.11
CA ARG A 56 4.73 -18.78 -14.15
C ARG A 56 4.73 -17.45 -14.90
N THR A 57 3.69 -16.63 -14.76
CA THR A 57 3.56 -15.35 -15.46
C THR A 57 4.34 -14.27 -14.70
N MET A 58 5.12 -13.46 -15.42
CA MET A 58 5.89 -12.36 -14.84
C MET A 58 5.01 -11.39 -14.03
N THR A 59 3.77 -11.20 -14.45
CA THR A 59 2.74 -10.41 -13.75
C THR A 59 2.50 -10.86 -12.31
N TYR A 60 2.60 -12.16 -12.00
CA TYR A 60 2.44 -12.68 -10.64
C TYR A 60 3.50 -12.11 -9.67
N TRP A 61 4.76 -12.13 -10.12
CA TRP A 61 5.90 -11.61 -9.36
C TRP A 61 5.89 -10.09 -9.28
N VAL A 62 5.47 -9.41 -10.35
CA VAL A 62 5.27 -7.95 -10.35
C VAL A 62 4.22 -7.56 -9.33
N ASN A 63 3.09 -8.27 -9.25
CA ASN A 63 2.04 -8.02 -8.27
C ASN A 63 2.54 -8.23 -6.83
N ILE A 64 3.31 -9.29 -6.57
CA ILE A 64 3.94 -9.49 -5.26
C ILE A 64 4.91 -8.35 -4.94
N GLY A 65 5.76 -7.96 -5.91
CA GLY A 65 6.69 -6.84 -5.76
C GLY A 65 5.96 -5.54 -5.43
N LEU A 66 4.87 -5.22 -6.13
CA LEU A 66 4.05 -4.05 -5.85
C LEU A 66 3.42 -4.08 -4.47
N ALA A 67 2.92 -5.24 -4.02
CA ALA A 67 2.39 -5.39 -2.67
C ALA A 67 3.47 -5.16 -1.59
N VAL A 68 4.67 -5.71 -1.79
CA VAL A 68 5.80 -5.51 -0.88
C VAL A 68 6.24 -4.04 -0.86
N ILE A 69 6.37 -3.40 -2.03
CA ILE A 69 6.75 -1.98 -2.13
C ILE A 69 5.69 -1.11 -1.44
N ALA A 70 4.40 -1.40 -1.61
CA ALA A 70 3.32 -0.68 -0.93
C ALA A 70 3.43 -0.77 0.59
N ILE A 71 3.66 -1.98 1.14
CA ILE A 71 3.84 -2.19 2.59
C ILE A 71 5.09 -1.46 3.09
N LEU A 72 6.23 -1.59 2.40
CA LEU A 72 7.48 -0.92 2.77
C LEU A 72 7.34 0.60 2.75
N THR A 73 6.63 1.13 1.76
CA THR A 73 6.37 2.57 1.61
C THR A 73 5.51 3.07 2.77
N THR A 74 4.44 2.36 3.12
CA THR A 74 3.61 2.69 4.28
C THR A 74 4.40 2.63 5.59
N CYS A 75 5.17 1.57 5.83
CA CYS A 75 6.01 1.46 7.03
C CYS A 75 7.03 2.60 7.11
N TYR A 76 7.63 2.98 5.99
CA TYR A 76 8.58 4.11 5.95
C TYR A 76 7.89 5.44 6.25
N LEU A 77 6.73 5.72 5.64
CA LEU A 77 5.98 6.98 5.86
C LEU A 77 5.49 7.14 7.31
N ILE A 78 5.17 6.03 7.96
CA ILE A 78 4.82 5.99 9.39
C ILE A 78 6.04 6.36 10.25
N LEU A 79 7.19 5.73 9.99
CA LEU A 79 8.42 5.99 10.75
C LEU A 79 9.03 7.37 10.44
N PHE A 80 8.78 7.87 9.23
CA PHE A 80 9.20 9.18 8.75
C PHE A 80 8.69 10.30 9.65
N GLU A 81 7.44 10.24 10.12
CA GLU A 81 6.91 11.27 11.01
C GLU A 81 7.79 11.43 12.27
N ASN A 82 8.12 10.32 12.94
CA ASN A 82 8.98 10.34 14.12
C ASN A 82 10.41 10.82 13.79
N ALA A 83 10.95 10.41 12.65
CA ALA A 83 12.29 10.80 12.22
C ALA A 83 12.38 12.28 11.78
N LEU A 84 11.31 12.81 11.19
CA LEU A 84 11.21 14.19 10.74
C LEU A 84 11.07 15.14 11.93
N TYR A 85 10.25 14.76 12.93
CA TYR A 85 10.16 15.48 14.20
C TYR A 85 11.49 15.50 14.95
N ALA A 86 12.29 14.44 14.87
CA ALA A 86 13.63 14.38 15.47
C ALA A 86 14.70 15.18 14.70
N ARG A 87 14.44 15.57 13.45
CA ARG A 87 15.37 16.28 12.54
C ARG A 87 14.97 17.72 12.25
N GLU A 88 14.07 18.31 13.05
CA GLU A 88 13.58 19.68 12.85
C GLU A 88 13.10 19.95 11.40
N THR A 89 12.47 18.97 10.76
CA THR A 89 11.99 19.05 9.36
C THR A 89 13.04 19.09 8.24
N GLU A 90 14.28 18.65 8.47
CA GLU A 90 15.21 18.39 7.37
C GLU A 90 14.88 17.10 6.60
N TYR A 91 14.56 17.27 5.31
CA TYR A 91 14.35 16.17 4.37
C TYR A 91 15.68 15.54 3.95
N ILE A 92 15.76 14.21 4.01
CA ILE A 92 16.89 13.44 3.48
C ILE A 92 16.54 12.78 2.15
N ILE A 93 17.56 12.33 1.42
CA ILE A 93 17.37 11.67 0.11
C ILE A 93 16.42 10.46 0.19
N SER A 94 16.45 9.70 1.29
CA SER A 94 15.53 8.56 1.48
C SER A 94 14.06 8.99 1.44
N ASP A 95 13.71 10.16 1.96
CA ASP A 95 12.34 10.66 2.01
C ASP A 95 11.82 11.00 0.62
N TYR A 96 12.68 11.58 -0.22
CA TYR A 96 12.39 11.80 -1.63
C TYR A 96 12.19 10.49 -2.40
N VAL A 97 13.01 9.47 -2.13
CA VAL A 97 12.89 8.15 -2.77
C VAL A 97 11.55 7.49 -2.43
N PHE A 98 11.18 7.43 -1.16
CA PHE A 98 9.91 6.81 -0.74
C PHE A 98 8.69 7.62 -1.20
N SER A 99 8.78 8.95 -1.24
CA SER A 99 7.71 9.80 -1.79
C SER A 99 7.51 9.55 -3.29
N LEU A 100 8.60 9.44 -4.06
CA LEU A 100 8.54 9.08 -5.48
C LEU A 100 7.99 7.67 -5.71
N LEU A 101 8.35 6.69 -4.86
CA LEU A 101 7.79 5.35 -4.92
C LEU A 101 6.28 5.34 -4.64
N ALA A 102 5.82 6.13 -3.66
CA ALA A 102 4.39 6.28 -3.38
C ALA A 102 3.62 6.83 -4.59
N ILE A 103 4.17 7.87 -5.25
CA ILE A 103 3.58 8.43 -6.48
C ILE A 103 3.58 7.40 -7.61
N GLY A 104 4.69 6.68 -7.81
CA GLY A 104 4.79 5.63 -8.83
C GLY A 104 3.76 4.52 -8.61
N LEU A 105 3.56 4.08 -7.37
CA LEU A 105 2.51 3.13 -7.00
C LEU A 105 1.12 3.68 -7.32
N ALA A 106 0.83 4.94 -6.98
CA ALA A 106 -0.47 5.55 -7.25
C ALA A 106 -0.77 5.60 -8.76
N ILE A 107 0.22 5.98 -9.57
CA ILE A 107 0.10 6.00 -11.03
C ILE A 107 -0.14 4.60 -11.58
N GLU A 108 0.65 3.60 -11.16
CA GLU A 108 0.53 2.24 -11.67
C GLU A 108 -0.81 1.59 -11.30
N PHE A 109 -1.29 1.80 -10.07
CA PHE A 109 -2.62 1.32 -9.68
C PHE A 109 -3.74 2.05 -10.43
N THR A 110 -3.62 3.36 -10.64
CA THR A 110 -4.59 4.14 -11.44
C THR A 110 -4.60 3.69 -12.89
N ARG A 111 -3.44 3.39 -13.48
CA ARG A 111 -3.34 2.85 -14.84
C ARG A 111 -4.04 1.50 -14.97
N ARG A 112 -3.89 0.64 -13.97
CA ARG A 112 -4.53 -0.69 -13.93
C ARG A 112 -6.03 -0.64 -13.75
N THR A 113 -6.56 0.35 -13.02
CA THR A 113 -8.01 0.47 -12.79
C THR A 113 -8.75 1.23 -13.90
N THR A 114 -8.06 2.13 -14.62
CA THR A 114 -8.66 2.94 -15.70
C THR A 114 -8.59 2.28 -17.09
N GLY A 115 -7.95 1.12 -17.23
CA GLY A 115 -8.10 0.26 -18.41
C GLY A 115 -7.30 0.68 -19.65
N TRP A 116 -6.33 1.59 -19.54
CA TRP A 116 -5.39 1.86 -20.64
C TRP A 116 -4.39 0.71 -20.76
N SER A 117 -4.76 -0.26 -21.60
CA SER A 117 -3.90 -1.29 -22.19
C SER A 117 -3.28 -0.77 -23.48
#